data_AF-A0A1S3UN65-F1
#
_entry.id   AF-A0A1S3UN65-F1
#
_cell.length_a   1.000
_cell.length_b   1.000
_cell.length_c   1.000
_cell.angle_alpha   90.00
_cell.angle_beta   90.00
_cell.angle_gamma   90.00
#
_symmetry.space_group_name_H-M   'P 1'
#
loop_
_entity.id
_entity.type
_entity.pdbx_description
1 polymer ?
#
loop_
_entity_poly.entity_id
_entity_poly.type
_entity_poly.pdbx_seq_one_letter_code
_entity_poly.pdbx_strand_id
1 'polypeptide(L)'
;MSSRASSKILGDLCAVVRISCLRNWARKGVSIDIGRQDMNPRPLVPLVRTAAVIFGGVVTLNLTSTVTIKLLRFASEKKREKAALPCRACRGKGFYICKLCNGNATIAWSPMFDPIAINPCVCPTCEGNRVQRCLNCLGKGYD
;
A
#
# COMPACT_ATOMS: atom_id res chain seq x y z
N MET A 1 10.33 -25.99 15.14
CA MET A 1 10.99 -25.03 16.06
C MET A 1 10.95 -23.55 15.60
N SER A 2 10.15 -23.16 14.61
CA SER A 2 10.14 -21.78 14.04
C SER A 2 8.98 -20.87 14.52
N SER A 3 8.01 -21.39 15.27
CA SER A 3 6.82 -20.63 15.69
C SER A 3 7.10 -19.72 16.89
N ARG A 4 8.09 -20.05 17.72
CA ARG A 4 8.43 -19.33 18.96
C ARG A 4 9.29 -18.07 18.71
N ALA A 5 9.96 -17.99 17.56
CA ALA A 5 10.71 -16.80 17.12
C ALA A 5 9.77 -15.71 16.54
N SER A 6 8.67 -16.12 15.91
CA SER A 6 7.71 -15.19 15.30
C SER A 6 6.83 -14.47 16.33
N SER A 7 6.59 -15.08 17.51
CA SER A 7 5.87 -14.41 18.62
C SER A 7 6.73 -13.36 19.31
N LYS A 8 8.05 -13.59 19.45
CA LYS A 8 8.99 -12.61 20.00
C LYS A 8 9.10 -11.37 19.11
N ILE A 9 9.24 -11.55 17.79
CA ILE A 9 9.33 -10.43 16.83
C ILE A 9 8.04 -9.60 16.81
N LEU A 10 6.86 -10.25 16.93
CA LEU A 10 5.58 -9.54 17.03
C LEU A 10 5.42 -8.81 18.38
N GLY A 11 5.89 -9.42 19.47
CA GLY A 11 5.96 -8.79 20.79
C GLY A 11 6.90 -7.59 20.83
N ASP A 12 8.07 -7.70 20.20
CA ASP A 12 9.10 -6.65 20.11
C ASP A 12 8.65 -5.51 19.19
N LEU A 13 7.97 -5.79 18.07
CA LEU A 13 7.36 -4.77 17.21
C LEU A 13 6.21 -4.05 17.95
N CYS A 14 5.38 -4.78 18.69
CA CYS A 14 4.33 -4.18 19.49
C CYS A 14 4.92 -3.32 20.63
N ALA A 15 6.02 -3.76 21.25
CA ALA A 15 6.75 -3.00 22.26
C ALA A 15 7.42 -1.76 21.65
N VAL A 16 8.08 -1.87 20.50
CA VAL A 16 8.74 -0.74 19.81
C VAL A 16 7.73 0.27 19.28
N VAL A 17 6.56 -0.16 18.79
CA VAL A 17 5.46 0.76 18.40
C VAL A 17 4.88 1.44 19.64
N ARG A 18 4.67 0.72 20.74
CA ARG A 18 4.17 1.28 22.00
C ARG A 18 5.17 2.27 22.61
N ILE A 19 6.47 1.95 22.56
CA ILE A 19 7.57 2.79 23.02
C ILE A 19 7.76 3.99 22.09
N SER A 20 7.68 3.85 20.78
CA SER A 20 7.76 4.98 19.83
C SER A 20 6.54 5.89 19.92
N CYS A 21 5.35 5.35 20.21
CA CYS A 21 4.15 6.15 20.42
C CYS A 21 4.24 6.91 21.75
N LEU A 22 4.66 6.24 22.84
CA LEU A 22 4.92 6.89 24.14
C LEU A 22 6.06 7.91 24.06
N ARG A 23 7.12 7.61 23.31
CA ARG A 23 8.29 8.48 23.13
C ARG A 23 8.00 9.65 22.19
N ASN A 24 7.16 9.49 21.16
CA ASN A 24 6.66 10.61 20.36
C ASN A 24 5.64 11.45 21.13
N TRP A 25 4.83 10.85 22.02
CA TRP A 25 3.94 11.59 22.91
C TRP A 25 4.72 12.37 23.98
N ALA A 26 5.83 11.82 24.47
CA ALA A 26 6.73 12.52 25.39
C ALA A 26 7.68 13.53 24.70
N ARG A 27 8.06 13.31 23.43
CA ARG A 27 8.99 14.17 22.67
C ARG A 27 8.29 15.28 21.91
N LYS A 28 7.07 15.05 21.40
CA LYS A 28 6.14 16.14 21.07
C LYS A 28 5.40 16.50 22.34
N GLY A 29 6.06 17.28 23.20
CA GLY A 29 5.37 18.44 23.74
C GLY A 29 4.76 19.14 22.54
N VAL A 30 3.48 18.90 22.32
CA VAL A 30 2.74 19.44 21.19
C VAL A 30 2.72 20.95 21.41
N SER A 31 3.70 21.62 20.80
CA SER A 31 3.67 23.06 20.57
C SER A 31 2.59 23.27 19.51
N ILE A 32 1.35 23.40 19.98
CA ILE A 32 0.29 24.06 19.21
C ILE A 32 0.46 25.53 19.53
N ASP A 33 0.91 26.30 18.55
CA ASP A 33 0.83 27.75 18.56
C ASP A 33 -0.65 28.13 18.71
N ILE A 34 -1.03 28.43 19.95
CA ILE A 34 -2.33 29.00 20.28
C ILE A 34 -2.28 30.44 19.81
N GLY A 35 -2.79 30.66 18.59
CA GLY A 35 -3.32 31.94 18.17
C GLY A 35 -4.34 32.40 19.20
N ARG A 36 -3.90 33.31 20.07
CA ARG A 36 -4.71 34.01 21.05
C ARG A 36 -5.70 34.89 20.32
N GLN A 37 -6.99 34.61 20.45
CA GLN A 37 -8.02 35.64 20.46
C GLN A 37 -9.01 35.39 21.60
N ASP A 38 -8.99 36.34 22.51
CA ASP A 38 -9.73 36.43 23.76
C ASP A 38 -11.22 36.64 23.50
N MET A 39 -12.10 35.83 24.11
CA MET A 39 -13.46 36.22 24.51
C MET A 39 -13.97 35.29 25.64
N ASN A 40 -14.10 35.85 26.85
CA ASN A 40 -14.86 35.39 28.03
C ASN A 40 -14.86 33.87 28.40
N PRO A 41 -14.00 33.37 29.32
CA PRO A 41 -13.54 31.97 29.31
C PRO A 41 -14.27 30.98 30.26
N ARG A 42 -15.38 31.31 30.92
CA ARG A 42 -15.76 30.53 32.12
C ARG A 42 -16.50 29.19 31.89
N PRO A 43 -17.41 29.01 30.89
CA PRO A 43 -18.01 27.70 30.62
C PRO A 43 -17.63 27.05 29.28
N LEU A 44 -17.03 27.77 28.32
CA LEU A 44 -16.71 27.26 26.98
C LEU A 44 -15.36 26.53 26.90
N VAL A 45 -14.41 26.89 27.76
CA VAL A 45 -13.08 26.25 27.85
C VAL A 45 -13.15 24.73 28.11
N PRO A 46 -13.96 24.21 29.05
CA PRO A 46 -14.06 22.76 29.23
C PRO A 46 -14.66 22.06 28.00
N LEU A 47 -15.61 22.69 27.31
CA LEU A 47 -16.28 22.12 26.14
C LEU A 47 -15.33 22.01 24.93
N VAL A 48 -14.51 23.05 24.71
CA VAL A 48 -13.48 23.05 23.66
C VAL A 48 -12.38 22.04 23.97
N ARG A 49 -11.97 21.91 25.24
CA ARG A 49 -10.97 20.91 25.66
C ARG A 49 -11.47 19.48 25.46
N THR A 50 -12.72 19.17 25.84
CA THR A 50 -13.27 17.81 25.64
C THR A 50 -13.42 17.50 24.16
N ALA A 51 -13.90 18.45 23.35
CA ALA A 51 -13.98 18.30 21.89
C ALA A 51 -12.58 18.05 21.28
N ALA A 52 -11.56 18.83 21.67
CA ALA A 52 -10.20 18.67 21.18
C ALA A 52 -9.60 17.30 21.53
N VAL A 53 -9.86 16.78 22.73
CA VAL A 53 -9.40 15.44 23.14
C VAL A 53 -10.09 14.33 22.34
N ILE A 54 -11.40 14.43 22.14
CA ILE A 54 -12.17 13.42 21.39
C ILE A 54 -11.74 13.44 19.92
N PHE A 55 -11.73 14.61 19.28
CA PHE A 55 -11.33 14.73 17.88
C PHE A 55 -9.85 14.36 17.68
N GLY A 56 -8.97 14.80 18.57
CA GLY A 56 -7.55 14.43 18.56
C GLY A 56 -7.35 12.92 18.68
N GLY A 57 -8.11 12.25 19.56
CA GLY A 57 -8.08 10.79 19.76
C GLY A 57 -8.58 10.01 18.55
N VAL A 58 -9.69 10.44 17.94
CA VAL A 58 -10.23 9.79 16.72
C VAL A 58 -9.25 9.90 15.56
N VAL A 59 -8.64 11.07 15.36
CA VAL A 59 -7.65 11.26 14.29
C VAL A 59 -6.42 10.37 14.50
N THR A 60 -5.90 10.28 15.74
CA THR A 60 -4.75 9.41 16.04
C THR A 60 -5.06 7.93 15.87
N LEU A 61 -6.24 7.46 16.29
CA LEU A 61 -6.65 6.06 16.13
C LEU A 61 -6.77 5.65 14.66
N ASN A 62 -7.37 6.51 13.83
CA ASN A 62 -7.51 6.25 12.40
C ASN A 62 -6.14 6.19 11.68
N LEU A 63 -5.25 7.15 11.99
CA LEU A 63 -3.88 7.17 11.44
C LEU A 63 -3.08 5.94 11.86
N THR A 64 -3.15 5.54 13.13
CA THR A 64 -2.39 4.39 13.64
C THR A 64 -2.88 3.08 13.01
N SER A 65 -4.20 2.95 12.81
CA SER A 65 -4.82 1.76 12.19
C SER A 65 -4.41 1.57 10.73
N THR A 66 -4.37 2.66 9.95
CA THR A 66 -3.97 2.57 8.53
C THR A 66 -2.49 2.19 8.36
N VAL A 67 -1.61 2.76 9.20
CA VAL A 67 -0.16 2.46 9.17
C VAL A 67 0.09 1.01 9.59
N THR A 68 -0.53 0.55 10.67
CA THR A 68 -0.39 -0.83 11.15
C THR A 68 -0.91 -1.85 10.14
N ILE A 69 -2.07 -1.62 9.51
CA ILE A 69 -2.60 -2.52 8.46
C ILE A 69 -1.65 -2.58 7.26
N LYS A 70 -1.08 -1.45 6.82
CA LYS A 70 -0.11 -1.46 5.72
C LYS A 70 1.15 -2.24 6.10
N LEU A 71 1.69 -2.02 7.30
CA LEU A 71 2.85 -2.76 7.79
C LEU A 71 2.60 -4.27 7.89
N LEU A 72 1.44 -4.68 8.40
CA LEU A 72 1.04 -6.08 8.46
C LEU A 72 0.91 -6.70 7.07
N ARG A 73 0.34 -5.97 6.10
CA ARG A 73 0.28 -6.41 4.70
C ARG A 73 1.67 -6.54 4.07
N PHE A 74 2.58 -5.58 4.29
CA PHE A 74 3.94 -5.70 3.77
C PHE A 74 4.71 -6.87 4.40
N ALA A 75 4.56 -7.08 5.71
CA ALA A 75 5.18 -8.21 6.41
C ALA A 75 4.59 -9.55 5.95
N SER A 76 3.28 -9.63 5.74
CA SER A 76 2.61 -10.84 5.27
C SER A 76 2.94 -11.14 3.81
N GLU A 77 3.03 -10.13 2.94
CA GLU A 77 3.45 -10.27 1.54
C GLU A 77 4.91 -10.73 1.46
N LYS A 78 5.84 -10.18 2.27
CA LYS A 78 7.23 -10.67 2.32
C LYS A 78 7.36 -12.08 2.88
N LYS A 79 6.51 -12.47 3.84
CA LYS A 79 6.48 -13.84 4.35
C LYS A 79 5.90 -14.81 3.32
N ARG A 80 4.86 -14.38 2.59
CA ARG A 80 4.28 -15.12 1.47
C ARG A 80 5.27 -15.27 0.35
N GLU A 81 6.02 -14.24 -0.04
CA GLU A 81 7.08 -14.35 -1.05
C GLU A 81 8.10 -15.47 -0.74
N LYS A 82 8.45 -15.65 0.55
CA LYS A 82 9.41 -16.69 0.97
C LYS A 82 8.80 -18.09 1.12
N ALA A 83 7.49 -18.19 1.29
CA ALA A 83 6.80 -19.44 1.61
C ALA A 83 5.90 -19.95 0.47
N ALA A 84 5.46 -19.06 -0.41
CA ALA A 84 4.61 -19.34 -1.54
C ALA A 84 5.41 -19.98 -2.65
N LEU A 85 4.75 -20.86 -3.40
CA LEU A 85 5.34 -21.46 -4.57
C LEU A 85 5.48 -20.38 -5.66
N PRO A 86 6.57 -20.38 -6.43
CA PRO A 86 6.70 -19.48 -7.56
C PRO A 86 5.55 -19.76 -8.54
N CYS A 87 4.95 -18.70 -9.07
CA CYS A 87 3.85 -18.82 -10.01
C CYS A 87 4.33 -19.60 -11.23
N ARG A 88 3.68 -20.73 -11.51
CA ARG A 88 4.11 -21.67 -12.57
C ARG A 88 4.01 -21.04 -13.96
N ALA A 89 3.06 -20.11 -14.15
CA ALA A 89 2.80 -19.50 -15.45
C ALA A 89 3.85 -18.47 -15.88
N CYS A 90 4.35 -17.65 -14.94
CA CYS A 90 5.43 -16.68 -15.22
C CYS A 90 6.81 -17.16 -14.73
N ARG A 91 6.90 -18.37 -14.16
CA ARG A 91 8.12 -18.94 -13.58
C ARG A 91 8.79 -18.01 -12.57
N GLY A 92 8.00 -17.35 -11.72
CA GLY A 92 8.53 -16.40 -10.73
C GLY A 92 8.80 -14.98 -11.24
N LYS A 93 8.73 -14.72 -12.56
CA LYS A 93 9.10 -13.40 -13.13
C LYS A 93 8.04 -12.32 -12.95
N GLY A 94 6.78 -12.69 -12.72
CA GLY A 94 5.64 -11.76 -12.60
C GLY A 94 5.14 -11.17 -13.93
N PHE A 95 5.96 -11.18 -14.98
CA PHE A 95 5.62 -10.67 -16.30
C PHE A 95 5.95 -11.72 -17.37
N TYR A 96 5.21 -11.70 -18.47
CA TYR A 96 5.50 -12.49 -19.66
C TYR A 96 5.50 -11.61 -20.91
N ILE A 97 6.12 -12.08 -21.99
CA ILE A 97 6.13 -11.37 -23.28
C ILE A 97 4.69 -11.19 -23.75
N CYS A 98 4.31 -9.98 -24.13
CA CYS A 98 2.94 -9.68 -24.53
C CYS A 98 2.44 -10.67 -25.58
N LYS A 99 1.38 -11.42 -25.23
CA LYS A 99 0.85 -12.48 -26.11
C LYS A 99 0.26 -11.93 -27.40
N LEU A 100 -0.17 -10.66 -27.40
CA LEU A 100 -0.84 -10.04 -28.54
C LEU A 100 0.16 -9.57 -29.62
N CYS A 101 1.23 -8.86 -29.23
CA CYS A 101 2.24 -8.38 -30.18
C CYS A 101 3.50 -9.27 -30.26
N ASN A 102 3.57 -10.33 -29.45
CA ASN A 102 4.72 -11.22 -29.32
C ASN A 102 6.07 -10.48 -29.14
N GLY A 103 6.04 -9.31 -28.50
CA GLY A 103 7.22 -8.46 -28.30
C GLY A 103 7.51 -7.42 -29.39
N ASN A 104 6.71 -7.34 -30.46
CA ASN A 104 6.89 -6.37 -31.55
C ASN A 104 6.41 -4.94 -31.21
N ALA A 105 5.81 -4.74 -30.03
CA ALA A 105 5.23 -3.46 -29.54
C ALA A 105 4.05 -2.91 -30.35
N THR A 106 3.96 -3.23 -31.64
CA THR A 106 2.88 -2.85 -32.55
C THR A 106 2.11 -4.07 -33.02
N ILE A 107 0.86 -3.84 -33.41
CA ILE A 107 0.01 -4.83 -34.07
C ILE A 107 -0.56 -4.23 -35.34
N ALA A 108 -0.66 -5.06 -36.38
CA ALA A 108 -1.50 -4.78 -37.52
C ALA A 108 -2.95 -5.06 -37.09
N TRP A 109 -3.77 -4.01 -36.99
CA TRP A 109 -5.17 -4.15 -36.64
C TRP A 109 -6.01 -3.22 -37.48
N SER A 110 -7.17 -3.74 -37.91
CA SER A 110 -8.18 -2.98 -38.64
C SER A 110 -9.55 -3.29 -38.04
N PRO A 111 -10.41 -2.27 -37.77
CA PRO A 111 -11.76 -2.49 -37.27
C PRO A 111 -12.68 -3.20 -38.26
N MET A 112 -12.34 -3.14 -39.55
CA MET A 112 -13.11 -3.74 -40.64
C MET A 112 -12.58 -5.14 -40.98
N PHE A 113 -13.48 -6.08 -41.24
CA PHE A 113 -13.14 -7.47 -41.60
C PHE A 113 -12.40 -7.56 -42.95
N ASP A 114 -12.63 -6.60 -43.86
CA ASP A 114 -11.97 -6.52 -45.16
C ASP A 114 -11.16 -5.21 -45.24
N PRO A 115 -9.89 -5.21 -44.77
CA PRO A 115 -9.15 -3.98 -44.58
C PRO A 115 -8.53 -3.47 -45.89
N ILE A 116 -9.08 -2.37 -46.41
CA ILE A 116 -8.47 -1.57 -47.50
C ILE A 116 -7.12 -0.94 -47.05
N ALA A 117 -6.93 -0.75 -45.73
CA ALA A 117 -5.68 -0.29 -45.13
C ALA A 117 -5.43 -1.01 -43.79
N ILE A 118 -4.21 -1.50 -43.61
CA ILE A 118 -3.72 -2.08 -42.35
C ILE A 118 -2.74 -1.07 -41.75
N ASN A 119 -3.17 -0.37 -40.70
CA ASN A 119 -2.32 0.60 -40.01
C ASN A 119 -1.57 -0.10 -38.86
N PRO A 120 -0.24 0.06 -38.75
CA PRO A 120 0.49 -0.43 -37.60
C PRO A 120 0.14 0.44 -36.39
N CYS A 121 -0.57 -0.13 -35.42
CA CYS A 121 -0.96 0.54 -34.19
C CYS A 121 -0.10 0.05 -33.02
N VAL A 122 0.06 0.87 -31.99
CA VAL A 122 0.65 0.43 -30.72
C VAL A 122 -0.23 -0.65 -30.11
N CYS A 123 0.38 -1.72 -29.61
CA CYS A 123 -0.34 -2.83 -29.00
C CYS A 123 -1.13 -2.35 -27.77
N PRO A 124 -2.47 -2.50 -27.73
CA PRO A 124 -3.30 -2.02 -26.62
C PRO A 124 -3.09 -2.81 -25.32
N THR A 125 -2.53 -4.02 -25.41
CA THR A 125 -2.33 -4.90 -24.24
C THR A 125 -1.05 -4.60 -23.46
N CYS A 126 -0.01 -4.13 -24.15
CA CYS A 126 1.26 -3.77 -23.51
C CYS A 126 1.60 -2.29 -23.64
N GLU A 127 0.78 -1.49 -24.31
CA GLU A 127 1.02 -0.06 -24.55
C GLU A 127 2.41 0.21 -25.14
N GLY A 128 2.93 -0.72 -25.95
CA GLY A 128 4.28 -0.66 -26.51
C GLY A 128 5.43 -1.15 -25.60
N ASN A 129 5.20 -1.50 -24.33
CA ASN A 129 6.22 -2.00 -23.40
C ASN A 129 6.72 -3.43 -23.69
N ARG A 130 6.16 -4.13 -24.68
CA ARG A 130 6.52 -5.50 -25.11
C ARG A 130 6.27 -6.60 -24.07
N VAL A 131 5.98 -6.25 -22.82
CA VAL A 131 5.69 -7.16 -21.71
C VAL A 131 4.28 -6.92 -21.18
N GLN A 132 3.63 -7.99 -20.74
CA GLN A 132 2.33 -7.96 -20.09
C GLN A 132 2.47 -8.51 -18.66
N ARG A 133 1.73 -7.91 -17.72
CA ARG A 133 1.63 -8.39 -16.34
C ARG A 133 0.99 -9.78 -16.33
N CYS A 134 1.59 -10.73 -15.60
CA CYS A 134 1.04 -12.07 -15.51
C CYS A 134 -0.33 -12.04 -14.83
N LEU A 135 -1.36 -12.52 -15.53
CA LEU A 135 -2.74 -12.54 -15.03
C LEU A 135 -2.95 -13.55 -13.90
N ASN A 136 -2.11 -14.59 -13.80
CA ASN A 136 -2.26 -15.61 -12.75
C ASN A 136 -1.76 -15.11 -11.39
N CYS A 137 -0.61 -14.40 -11.36
CA CYS A 137 -0.04 -13.87 -10.12
C CYS A 137 -0.14 -12.33 -9.99
N LEU A 138 -0.86 -11.66 -10.89
CA LEU A 138 -1.03 -10.21 -10.94
C LEU A 138 0.28 -9.39 -10.88
N GLY A 139 1.38 -9.96 -11.38
CA GLY A 139 2.70 -9.34 -11.30
C GLY A 139 3.48 -9.54 -9.99
N LYS A 140 2.99 -10.36 -9.06
CA LYS A 140 3.71 -10.68 -7.81
C LYS A 140 4.80 -11.74 -7.97
N GLY A 141 4.64 -12.67 -8.92
CA GLY A 141 5.60 -13.75 -9.18
C GLY A 141 5.38 -15.02 -8.36
N TYR A 142 4.45 -15.02 -7.41
CA TYR A 142 4.08 -16.17 -6.58
C TYR A 142 2.55 -16.25 -6.43
N ASP A 143 2.04 -17.46 -6.15
CA ASP A 143 0.60 -17.74 -5.97
C ASP A 143 0.18 -17.75 -4.48
#